data_AF-A0A448ZFG5-F1
#
_entry.id   AF-A0A448ZFG5-F1
#
_cell.length_a   1.000
_cell.length_b   1.000
_cell.length_c   1.000
_cell.angle_alpha   90.00
_cell.angle_beta   90.00
_cell.angle_gamma   90.00
#
_symmetry.space_group_name_H-M   'P 1'
#
loop_
_entity.id
_entity.type
_entity.pdbx_description
1 polymer ?
#
loop_
_entity_poly.entity_id
_entity_poly.type
_entity_poly.pdbx_seq_one_letter_code
_entity_poly.pdbx_strand_id
1 'polypeptide(L)'
;MSYRRHHELLPSVYNQRYKLFRNNSKLTPGHHHWPGVRGDVRIPSFPEVLSTLIEEEDISVRSYDAWSKFFPVSIFNTHQEGDLVTNFVCQVVTGARQLCRIFADDSNEASNTSINKSTSYLDWDILGVFAHEQGLVHELDNRYKLAKAIGAYIRRSNLRLPLACPTKETIDQLYRTSMKIELWATSFGSPKPLTNFQTSWEETLQKMKLCSVNASSALEQEVWKNFFQQRMSSIDFRETNATAELLNLSSNITHQ
;
A
#
# COMPACT_ATOMS: atom_id res chain seq x y z
N MET A 1 -1.34 -23.92 -1.45
CA MET A 1 -1.71 -22.61 -0.87
C MET A 1 -0.44 -21.85 -0.51
N SER A 2 -0.30 -20.57 -0.85
CA SER A 2 0.90 -19.79 -0.51
C SER A 2 0.85 -19.23 0.91
N TYR A 3 1.95 -19.32 1.63
CA TYR A 3 2.20 -18.69 2.92
C TYR A 3 3.20 -17.55 2.75
N ARG A 4 2.86 -16.40 3.32
CA ARG A 4 3.75 -15.25 3.47
C ARG A 4 3.75 -14.85 4.94
N ARG A 5 4.94 -14.61 5.51
CA ARG A 5 5.12 -14.06 6.85
C ARG A 5 4.16 -12.91 7.16
N HIS A 6 3.49 -13.03 8.30
CA HIS A 6 2.42 -12.14 8.71
C HIS A 6 2.85 -10.67 8.72
N HIS A 7 4.00 -10.34 9.32
CA HIS A 7 4.54 -8.97 9.35
C HIS A 7 4.84 -8.37 7.97
N GLU A 8 5.09 -9.20 6.96
CA GLU A 8 5.25 -8.72 5.58
C GLU A 8 3.94 -8.66 4.81
N LEU A 9 2.99 -9.53 5.17
CA LEU A 9 1.67 -9.59 4.58
C LEU A 9 0.83 -8.37 4.99
N LEU A 10 0.84 -7.98 6.27
CA LEU A 10 -0.04 -6.92 6.77
C LEU A 10 0.12 -5.57 6.03
N PRO A 11 1.34 -5.04 5.78
CA PRO A 11 1.49 -3.82 4.98
C PRO A 11 0.92 -3.99 3.56
N SER A 12 1.04 -5.19 2.98
CA SER A 12 0.49 -5.47 1.66
C SER A 12 -1.04 -5.49 1.67
N VAL A 13 -1.65 -6.12 2.68
CA VAL A 13 -3.12 -6.16 2.86
C VAL A 13 -3.66 -4.75 3.06
N TYR A 14 -3.03 -3.98 3.96
CA TYR A 14 -3.34 -2.57 4.19
C TYR A 14 -3.28 -1.76 2.89
N ASN A 15 -2.16 -1.82 2.16
CA ASN A 15 -2.01 -1.09 0.90
C ASN A 15 -3.09 -1.51 -0.12
N GLN A 16 -3.43 -2.79 -0.22
CA GLN A 16 -4.45 -3.27 -1.15
C GLN A 16 -5.88 -2.90 -0.74
N ARG A 17 -6.13 -2.70 0.56
CA ARG A 17 -7.42 -2.28 1.12
C ARG A 17 -7.67 -0.79 0.82
N TYR A 18 -6.65 0.05 0.97
CA TYR A 18 -6.78 1.51 0.87
C TYR A 18 -6.22 2.13 -0.43
N LYS A 19 -5.86 1.32 -1.42
CA LYS A 19 -5.35 1.84 -2.70
C LYS A 19 -6.44 2.61 -3.45
N LEU A 20 -6.18 3.90 -3.74
CA LEU A 20 -7.04 4.76 -4.56
C LEU A 20 -7.41 4.12 -5.92
N PHE A 21 -6.46 3.47 -6.58
CA PHE A 21 -6.67 2.85 -7.89
C PHE A 21 -6.06 1.44 -7.94
N ARG A 22 -6.91 0.44 -8.17
CA ARG A 22 -6.47 -0.83 -8.74
C ARG A 22 -6.27 -0.62 -10.24
N ASN A 23 -5.18 -1.15 -10.80
CA ASN A 23 -4.84 -1.01 -12.24
C ASN A 23 -5.96 -1.44 -13.20
N ASN A 24 -6.99 -2.15 -12.73
CA ASN A 24 -8.07 -2.69 -13.55
C ASN A 24 -9.30 -1.77 -13.63
N SER A 25 -9.11 -0.44 -13.68
CA SER A 25 -10.13 0.62 -13.93
C SER A 25 -11.41 0.59 -13.07
N LYS A 26 -11.57 -0.37 -12.17
CA LYS A 26 -12.67 -0.47 -11.22
C LYS A 26 -12.34 0.39 -10.01
N LEU A 27 -13.13 1.45 -9.88
CA LEU A 27 -13.17 2.32 -8.72
C LEU A 27 -13.49 1.47 -7.48
N THR A 28 -12.57 1.43 -6.51
CA THR A 28 -12.86 0.90 -5.17
C THR A 28 -13.75 1.91 -4.45
N PRO A 29 -15.01 1.59 -4.08
CA PRO A 29 -15.86 2.54 -3.38
C PRO A 29 -15.15 3.10 -2.13
N GLY A 30 -15.28 4.40 -1.86
CA GLY A 30 -14.76 5.01 -0.63
C GLY A 30 -13.42 5.76 -0.74
N HIS A 31 -12.79 5.79 -1.92
CA HIS A 31 -11.41 6.29 -2.11
C HIS A 31 -11.19 7.08 -3.41
N HIS A 32 -12.14 7.90 -3.88
CA HIS A 32 -12.00 8.73 -5.10
C HIS A 32 -12.10 10.22 -4.83
N HIS A 33 -12.90 10.56 -3.84
CA HIS A 33 -13.22 11.88 -3.36
C HIS A 33 -12.59 12.12 -1.98
N TRP A 34 -12.84 13.31 -1.47
CA TRP A 34 -12.48 13.69 -0.13
C TRP A 34 -13.37 12.99 0.90
N PRO A 35 -12.88 12.72 2.12
CA PRO A 35 -13.70 12.15 3.18
C PRO A 35 -15.02 12.91 3.36
N GLY A 36 -16.13 12.19 3.52
CA GLY A 36 -17.47 12.76 3.64
C GLY A 36 -18.17 13.05 2.30
N VAL A 37 -17.42 13.17 1.19
CA VAL A 37 -18.01 13.35 -0.14
C VAL A 37 -18.42 11.99 -0.69
N ARG A 38 -19.72 11.80 -0.95
CA ARG A 38 -20.28 10.56 -1.53
C ARG A 38 -19.95 9.28 -0.73
N GLY A 39 -19.84 9.42 0.59
CA GLY A 39 -19.55 8.28 1.48
C GLY A 39 -18.08 7.85 1.49
N ASP A 40 -17.18 8.68 0.94
CA ASP A 40 -15.75 8.41 1.03
C ASP A 40 -15.22 8.53 2.45
N VAL A 41 -14.23 7.68 2.76
CA VAL A 41 -13.67 7.56 4.09
C VAL A 41 -12.23 8.07 4.13
N ARG A 42 -11.85 8.60 5.29
CA ARG A 42 -10.45 8.87 5.61
C ARG A 42 -9.66 7.57 5.54
N ILE A 43 -8.47 7.64 4.95
CA ILE A 43 -7.51 6.54 5.03
C ILE A 43 -6.77 6.66 6.36
N PRO A 44 -6.93 5.70 7.28
CA PRO A 44 -6.13 5.67 8.50
C PRO A 44 -4.68 5.32 8.12
N SER A 45 -3.72 5.82 8.88
CA SER A 45 -2.31 5.41 8.80
C SER A 45 -2.15 3.94 9.15
N PHE A 46 -1.07 3.30 8.67
CA PHE A 46 -0.83 1.89 8.98
C PHE A 46 -0.71 1.62 10.48
N PRO A 47 0.00 2.44 11.29
CA PRO A 47 0.03 2.26 12.74
C PRO A 47 -1.35 2.31 13.41
N GLU A 48 -2.26 3.17 12.96
CA GLU A 48 -3.61 3.30 13.54
C GLU A 48 -4.45 2.02 13.38
N VAL A 49 -4.24 1.26 12.30
CA VAL A 49 -5.01 0.02 12.04
C VAL A 49 -4.24 -1.25 12.37
N LEU A 50 -2.95 -1.15 12.68
CA LEU A 50 -2.10 -2.32 12.83
C LEU A 50 -2.56 -3.23 13.97
N SER A 51 -2.99 -2.68 15.11
CA SER A 51 -3.49 -3.47 16.26
C SER A 51 -4.67 -4.37 15.85
N THR A 52 -5.65 -3.80 15.16
CA THR A 52 -6.79 -4.55 14.62
C THR A 52 -6.34 -5.62 13.61
N LEU A 53 -5.40 -5.28 12.73
CA LEU A 53 -4.90 -6.22 11.72
C LEU A 53 -4.10 -7.40 12.33
N ILE A 54 -3.44 -7.20 13.46
CA ILE A 54 -2.72 -8.28 14.18
C ILE A 54 -3.70 -9.27 14.80
N GLU A 55 -4.87 -8.80 15.23
CA GLU A 55 -5.92 -9.63 15.82
C GLU A 55 -6.71 -10.40 14.76
N GLU A 56 -6.76 -9.91 13.51
CA GLU A 56 -7.32 -10.65 12.39
C GLU A 56 -6.52 -11.95 12.17
N GLU A 57 -7.24 -13.07 12.06
CA GLU A 57 -6.63 -14.36 11.72
C GLU A 57 -5.88 -14.27 10.39
N ASP A 58 -4.64 -14.75 10.36
CA ASP A 58 -3.82 -14.74 9.17
C ASP A 58 -4.56 -15.43 8.01
N ILE A 59 -4.64 -14.76 6.87
CA ILE A 59 -5.36 -15.28 5.71
C ILE A 59 -4.83 -16.64 5.26
N SER A 60 -3.54 -16.92 5.51
CA SER A 60 -2.91 -18.18 5.18
C SER A 60 -3.42 -19.31 6.06
N VAL A 61 -3.55 -19.04 7.36
CA VAL A 61 -4.10 -19.99 8.35
C VAL A 61 -5.58 -20.22 8.05
N ARG A 62 -6.37 -19.14 7.97
CA ARG A 62 -7.81 -19.21 7.74
C ARG A 62 -8.16 -19.98 6.46
N SER A 63 -7.47 -19.72 5.36
CA SER A 63 -7.80 -20.44 4.12
C SER A 63 -7.29 -21.87 4.15
N TYR A 64 -6.17 -22.17 4.81
CA TYR A 64 -5.75 -23.57 5.00
C TYR A 64 -6.81 -24.35 5.78
N ASP A 65 -7.28 -23.82 6.91
CA ASP A 65 -8.30 -24.47 7.75
C ASP A 65 -9.65 -24.63 7.03
N ALA A 66 -10.00 -23.69 6.15
CA ALA A 66 -11.20 -23.78 5.32
C ALA A 66 -11.08 -24.88 4.25
N TRP A 67 -9.98 -24.94 3.51
CA TRP A 67 -9.82 -25.83 2.35
C TRP A 67 -9.36 -27.24 2.71
N SER A 68 -8.55 -27.40 3.77
CA SER A 68 -8.01 -28.70 4.21
C SER A 68 -9.08 -29.70 4.64
N LYS A 69 -10.29 -29.22 4.97
CA LYS A 69 -11.47 -30.04 5.27
C LYS A 69 -12.00 -30.81 4.04
N PHE A 70 -11.72 -30.30 2.85
CA PHE A 70 -12.30 -30.81 1.60
C PHE A 70 -11.23 -31.34 0.63
N PHE A 71 -10.00 -30.85 0.72
CA PHE A 71 -8.93 -31.19 -0.21
C PHE A 71 -7.60 -31.39 0.54
N PRO A 72 -6.69 -32.22 0.02
CA PRO A 72 -5.30 -32.22 0.47
C PRO A 72 -4.66 -30.88 0.10
N VAL A 73 -4.37 -30.04 1.10
CA VAL A 73 -3.75 -28.73 0.90
C VAL A 73 -2.30 -28.78 1.31
N SER A 74 -1.40 -28.48 0.37
CA SER A 74 0.01 -28.21 0.69
C SER A 74 0.25 -26.73 0.91
N ILE A 75 1.07 -26.39 1.90
CA ILE A 75 1.51 -25.01 2.15
C ILE A 75 2.83 -24.77 1.41
N PHE A 76 2.86 -23.67 0.66
CA PHE A 76 4.00 -23.21 -0.09
C PHE A 76 4.56 -21.96 0.58
N ASN A 77 5.75 -22.04 1.18
CA ASN A 77 6.39 -20.88 1.79
C ASN A 77 7.01 -19.99 0.71
N THR A 78 6.50 -18.77 0.52
CA THR A 78 7.05 -17.84 -0.49
C THR A 78 8.44 -17.30 -0.14
N HIS A 79 8.92 -17.56 1.07
CA HIS A 79 10.22 -17.10 1.59
C HIS A 79 11.33 -18.16 1.46
N GLN A 80 11.04 -19.29 0.83
CA GLN A 80 12.09 -20.27 0.54
C GLN A 80 12.98 -19.79 -0.61
N GLU A 81 14.28 -20.11 -0.54
CA GLU A 81 15.27 -19.75 -1.56
C GLU A 81 14.89 -20.35 -2.93
N GLY A 82 15.11 -19.59 -4.01
CA GLY A 82 14.76 -19.97 -5.39
C GLY A 82 13.64 -19.10 -5.98
N ASP A 83 13.44 -19.19 -7.29
CA ASP A 83 12.38 -18.45 -7.98
C ASP A 83 11.01 -19.11 -7.81
N LEU A 84 9.93 -18.36 -8.10
CA LEU A 84 8.56 -18.84 -7.95
C LEU A 84 8.28 -20.09 -8.79
N VAL A 85 8.88 -20.22 -9.95
CA VAL A 85 8.66 -21.35 -10.86
C VAL A 85 9.30 -22.61 -10.28
N THR A 86 10.59 -22.55 -9.96
CA THR A 86 11.34 -23.64 -9.31
C THR A 86 10.67 -24.08 -8.02
N ASN A 87 10.18 -23.13 -7.23
CA ASN A 87 9.63 -23.43 -5.93
C ASN A 87 8.16 -23.88 -6.01
N PHE A 88 7.30 -23.14 -6.70
CA PHE A 88 5.87 -23.46 -6.73
C PHE A 88 5.54 -24.52 -7.77
N VAL A 89 5.93 -24.30 -9.03
CA VAL A 89 5.57 -25.21 -10.12
C VAL A 89 6.23 -26.57 -9.92
N CYS A 90 7.50 -26.60 -9.54
CA CYS A 90 8.24 -27.87 -9.50
C CYS A 90 8.08 -28.66 -8.22
N GLN A 91 7.80 -28.02 -7.09
CA GLN A 91 7.63 -28.72 -5.82
C GLN A 91 6.15 -29.01 -5.50
N VAL A 92 5.22 -28.14 -5.91
CA VAL A 92 3.81 -28.24 -5.50
C VAL A 92 2.95 -28.92 -6.57
N VAL A 93 3.22 -28.70 -7.86
CA VAL A 93 2.40 -29.27 -8.95
C VAL A 93 2.88 -30.68 -9.29
N THR A 94 2.14 -31.68 -8.85
CA THR A 94 2.41 -33.08 -9.19
C THR A 94 2.38 -33.29 -10.70
N GLY A 95 3.41 -33.95 -11.24
CA GLY A 95 3.54 -34.23 -12.67
C GLY A 95 4.19 -33.13 -13.52
N ALA A 96 4.54 -31.97 -12.96
CA ALA A 96 5.11 -30.84 -13.72
C ALA A 96 6.60 -30.99 -14.12
N ARG A 97 7.18 -32.20 -14.09
CA ARG A 97 8.63 -32.42 -14.30
C ARG A 97 9.15 -31.89 -15.64
N GLN A 98 8.38 -32.03 -16.72
CA GLN A 98 8.82 -31.54 -18.03
C GLN A 98 8.82 -30.01 -18.09
N LEU A 99 7.76 -29.38 -17.57
CA LEU A 99 7.65 -27.93 -17.49
C LEU A 99 8.80 -27.31 -16.68
N CYS A 100 9.19 -27.97 -15.60
CA CYS A 100 10.30 -27.55 -14.76
C CYS A 100 11.67 -27.59 -15.43
N ARG A 101 11.89 -28.53 -16.36
CA ARG A 101 13.13 -28.58 -17.14
C ARG A 101 13.22 -27.40 -18.09
N ILE A 102 12.13 -27.12 -18.81
CA ILE A 102 12.04 -25.98 -19.74
C ILE A 102 12.35 -24.67 -19.00
N PHE A 103 11.74 -24.46 -17.84
CA PHE A 103 12.01 -23.25 -17.07
C PHE A 103 13.41 -23.16 -16.47
N ALA A 104 14.02 -24.29 -16.09
CA ALA A 104 15.41 -24.29 -15.66
C ALA A 104 16.35 -23.84 -16.79
N ASP A 105 16.06 -24.28 -18.02
CA ASP A 105 16.85 -23.95 -19.21
C ASP A 105 16.68 -22.46 -19.64
N ASP A 106 15.48 -21.89 -19.48
CA ASP A 106 15.16 -20.50 -19.84
C ASP A 106 15.51 -19.46 -18.75
N SER A 107 15.78 -19.90 -17.51
CA SER A 107 15.96 -19.01 -16.34
C SER A 107 17.19 -18.09 -16.40
N ASN A 108 18.06 -18.25 -17.41
CA ASN A 108 19.25 -17.41 -17.61
C ASN A 108 18.98 -16.00 -18.19
N GLU A 109 17.76 -15.69 -18.65
CA GLU A 109 17.47 -14.42 -19.35
C GLU A 109 16.59 -13.40 -18.62
N ALA A 110 16.00 -13.73 -17.46
CA ALA A 110 14.97 -12.89 -16.85
C ALA A 110 15.39 -12.29 -15.50
N SER A 111 16.03 -11.11 -15.50
CA SER A 111 16.13 -10.26 -14.30
C SER A 111 16.05 -8.78 -14.66
N ASN A 112 14.83 -8.29 -14.87
CA ASN A 112 14.48 -6.87 -14.78
C ASN A 112 13.17 -6.76 -13.99
N THR A 113 13.18 -7.18 -12.73
CA THR A 113 12.03 -7.02 -11.84
C THR A 113 11.89 -5.56 -11.45
N SER A 114 10.80 -4.92 -11.91
CA SER A 114 10.51 -3.52 -11.61
C SER A 114 10.32 -3.33 -10.10
N ILE A 115 11.03 -2.36 -9.52
CA ILE A 115 10.84 -1.96 -8.12
C ILE A 115 9.39 -1.53 -7.90
N ASN A 116 8.73 -2.17 -6.94
CA ASN A 116 7.31 -1.98 -6.67
C ASN A 116 7.08 -0.61 -6.00
N LYS A 117 6.66 0.41 -6.77
CA LYS A 117 6.43 1.81 -6.33
C LYS A 117 5.20 1.98 -5.41
N SER A 118 4.67 0.90 -4.83
CA SER A 118 3.30 0.85 -4.31
C SER A 118 3.09 1.56 -2.95
N THR A 119 4.10 1.63 -2.08
CA THR A 119 3.92 2.15 -0.71
C THR A 119 3.89 3.68 -0.66
N SER A 120 4.79 4.35 -1.38
CA SER A 120 4.93 5.81 -1.31
C SER A 120 3.69 6.58 -1.76
N TYR A 121 2.88 6.00 -2.66
CA TYR A 121 1.69 6.67 -3.16
C TYR A 121 0.61 6.81 -2.08
N LEU A 122 0.50 5.84 -1.18
CA LEU A 122 -0.50 5.86 -0.12
C LEU A 122 -0.18 6.91 0.95
N ASP A 123 1.10 7.06 1.32
CA ASP A 123 1.52 8.12 2.25
C ASP A 123 1.24 9.52 1.70
N TRP A 124 1.45 9.74 0.39
CA TRP A 124 1.13 11.03 -0.22
C TRP A 124 -0.37 11.32 -0.21
N ASP A 125 -1.19 10.29 -0.36
CA ASP A 125 -2.63 10.41 -0.29
C ASP A 125 -3.13 10.69 1.14
N ILE A 126 -2.58 10.00 2.14
CA ILE A 126 -2.85 10.29 3.56
C ILE A 126 -2.55 11.76 3.87
N LEU A 127 -1.39 12.27 3.44
CA LEU A 127 -1.04 13.67 3.63
C LEU A 127 -2.03 14.62 2.94
N GLY A 128 -2.43 14.30 1.70
CA GLY A 128 -3.41 15.10 0.96
C GLY A 128 -4.79 15.12 1.63
N VAL A 129 -5.25 13.99 2.17
CA VAL A 129 -6.51 13.87 2.91
C VAL A 129 -6.48 14.73 4.18
N PHE A 130 -5.42 14.65 4.97
CA PHE A 130 -5.29 15.48 6.17
C PHE A 130 -5.24 16.98 5.84
N ALA A 131 -4.56 17.34 4.74
CA ALA A 131 -4.51 18.73 4.29
C ALA A 131 -5.91 19.24 3.91
N HIS A 132 -6.72 18.41 3.24
CA HIS A 132 -8.13 18.71 2.97
C HIS A 132 -8.95 18.86 4.25
N GLU A 133 -8.83 17.94 5.21
CA GLU A 133 -9.54 18.02 6.50
C GLU A 133 -9.19 19.31 7.29
N GLN A 134 -8.01 19.89 7.07
CA GLN A 134 -7.57 21.17 7.65
C GLN A 134 -7.92 22.40 6.80
N GLY A 135 -8.65 22.24 5.68
CA GLY A 135 -9.01 23.34 4.79
C GLY A 135 -7.83 23.90 3.96
N LEU A 136 -6.74 23.15 3.83
CA LEU A 136 -5.55 23.53 3.04
C LEU A 136 -5.64 23.07 1.57
N VAL A 137 -6.71 22.37 1.21
CA VAL A 137 -6.95 21.86 -0.14
C VAL A 137 -8.38 22.19 -0.53
N HIS A 138 -8.57 22.71 -1.74
CA HIS A 138 -9.88 23.01 -2.27
C HIS A 138 -10.69 21.73 -2.54
N GLU A 139 -12.00 21.73 -2.27
CA GLU A 139 -12.86 20.55 -2.47
C GLU A 139 -12.90 20.06 -3.92
N LEU A 140 -12.73 20.99 -4.87
CA LEU A 140 -12.68 20.67 -6.30
C LEU A 140 -11.34 20.09 -6.76
N ASP A 141 -10.32 20.11 -5.91
CA ASP A 141 -9.06 19.46 -6.25
C ASP A 141 -9.27 17.95 -6.35
N ASN A 142 -8.58 17.34 -7.31
CA ASN A 142 -8.66 15.91 -7.52
C ASN A 142 -7.60 15.22 -6.67
N ARG A 143 -8.06 14.39 -5.71
CA ARG A 143 -7.23 13.63 -4.78
C ARG A 143 -6.04 12.90 -5.42
N TYR A 144 -6.26 12.21 -6.54
CA TYR A 144 -5.19 11.55 -7.30
C TYR A 144 -4.12 12.53 -7.80
N LYS A 145 -4.58 13.64 -8.41
CA LYS A 145 -3.68 14.69 -8.92
C LYS A 145 -2.91 15.34 -7.78
N LEU A 146 -3.53 15.54 -6.62
CA LEU A 146 -2.85 16.07 -5.43
C LEU A 146 -1.77 15.11 -4.94
N ALA A 147 -2.08 13.83 -4.70
CA ALA A 147 -1.11 12.85 -4.25
C ALA A 147 0.09 12.73 -5.23
N LYS A 148 -0.17 12.80 -6.54
CA LYS A 148 0.89 12.85 -7.57
C LYS A 148 1.73 14.12 -7.48
N ALA A 149 1.13 15.27 -7.20
CA ALA A 149 1.82 16.55 -7.01
C ALA A 149 2.70 16.54 -5.76
N ILE A 150 2.19 16.01 -4.64
CA ILE A 150 2.95 15.79 -3.39
C ILE A 150 4.18 14.92 -3.68
N GLY A 151 4.01 13.77 -4.32
CA GLY A 151 5.13 12.89 -4.67
C GLY A 151 6.15 13.51 -5.65
N ALA A 152 5.70 14.40 -6.53
CA ALA A 152 6.61 15.16 -7.39
C ALA A 152 7.35 16.26 -6.62
N TYR A 153 6.72 16.88 -5.63
CA TYR A 153 7.34 17.89 -4.78
C TYR A 153 8.42 17.27 -3.88
N ILE A 154 8.11 16.16 -3.21
CA ILE A 154 9.07 15.40 -2.38
C ILE A 154 10.34 15.06 -3.16
N ARG A 155 10.18 14.52 -4.37
CA ARG A 155 11.31 14.12 -5.22
C ARG A 155 12.17 15.31 -5.67
N ARG A 156 11.55 16.45 -5.97
CA ARG A 156 12.27 17.66 -6.42
C ARG A 156 12.99 18.36 -5.27
N SER A 157 12.35 18.42 -4.11
CA SER A 157 12.84 19.14 -2.94
C SER A 157 13.68 18.26 -2.01
N ASN A 158 13.85 16.97 -2.33
CA ASN A 158 14.53 15.96 -1.50
C ASN A 158 14.01 15.95 -0.04
N LEU A 159 12.71 16.18 0.15
CA LEU A 159 12.09 16.21 1.47
C LEU A 159 11.87 14.79 1.99
N ARG A 160 11.92 14.64 3.31
CA ARG A 160 11.49 13.42 3.99
C ARG A 160 10.24 13.74 4.77
N LEU A 161 9.23 12.88 4.63
CA LEU A 161 8.02 12.98 5.44
C LEU A 161 8.33 12.50 6.86
N PRO A 162 7.86 13.21 7.90
CA PRO A 162 7.87 12.65 9.24
C PRO A 162 7.01 11.38 9.24
N LEU A 163 7.46 10.35 9.94
CA LEU A 163 6.77 9.07 10.03
C LEU A 163 6.18 8.88 11.42
N ALA A 164 4.97 8.33 11.48
CA ALA A 164 4.40 7.74 12.67
C ALA A 164 4.66 6.23 12.60
N CYS A 165 5.15 5.66 13.69
CA CYS A 165 5.41 4.24 13.81
C CYS A 165 4.55 3.65 14.94
N PRO A 166 4.24 2.34 14.91
CA PRO A 166 3.49 1.69 15.97
C PRO A 166 4.24 1.74 17.30
N THR A 167 3.50 1.63 18.41
CA THR A 167 4.12 1.56 19.74
C THR A 167 4.94 0.29 19.89
N LYS A 168 5.88 0.28 20.84
CA LYS A 168 6.70 -0.90 21.13
C LYS A 168 5.82 -2.13 21.44
N GLU A 169 4.76 -1.94 22.21
CA GLU A 169 3.82 -3.00 22.60
C GLU A 169 3.15 -3.63 21.37
N THR A 170 2.76 -2.78 20.40
CA THR A 170 2.17 -3.23 19.13
C THR A 170 3.19 -4.01 18.29
N ILE A 171 4.44 -3.53 18.23
CA ILE A 171 5.53 -4.22 17.53
C ILE A 171 5.83 -5.58 18.17
N ASP A 172 5.89 -5.64 19.49
CA ASP A 172 6.13 -6.89 20.24
C ASP A 172 4.96 -7.88 20.03
N GLN A 173 3.72 -7.40 20.00
CA GLN A 173 2.56 -8.22 19.68
C GLN A 173 2.64 -8.76 18.25
N LEU A 174 2.96 -7.90 17.27
CA LEU A 174 3.15 -8.31 15.88
C LEU A 174 4.25 -9.37 15.75
N TYR A 175 5.37 -9.21 16.44
CA TYR A 175 6.46 -10.18 16.45
C TYR A 175 5.98 -11.54 16.95
N ARG A 176 5.31 -11.58 18.12
CA ARG A 176 4.79 -12.82 18.71
C ARG A 176 3.78 -13.51 17.79
N THR A 177 2.84 -12.75 17.22
CA THR A 177 1.85 -13.29 16.28
C THR A 177 2.52 -13.83 15.02
N SER A 178 3.45 -13.08 14.44
CA SER A 178 4.18 -13.48 13.23
C SER A 178 5.03 -14.73 13.47
N MET A 179 5.70 -14.83 14.63
CA MET A 179 6.46 -16.01 15.03
C MET A 179 5.56 -17.23 15.23
N LYS A 180 4.41 -17.06 15.88
CA LYS A 180 3.42 -18.14 16.05
C LYS A 180 2.96 -18.71 14.70
N ILE A 181 2.71 -17.83 13.73
CA ILE A 181 2.30 -18.23 12.38
C ILE A 181 3.46 -18.87 11.62
N GLU A 182 4.69 -18.36 11.77
CA GLU A 182 5.88 -18.99 11.19
C GLU A 182 6.02 -20.43 11.71
N LEU A 183 5.92 -20.61 13.04
CA LEU A 183 5.96 -21.93 13.68
C LEU A 183 4.87 -22.88 13.13
N TRP A 184 3.65 -22.38 12.96
CA TRP A 184 2.57 -23.14 12.32
C TRP A 184 2.97 -23.56 10.89
N ALA A 185 3.49 -22.65 10.07
CA ALA A 185 3.90 -22.95 8.70
C ALA A 185 5.05 -23.98 8.64
N THR A 186 5.94 -23.99 9.64
CA THR A 186 7.05 -24.97 9.69
C THR A 186 6.58 -26.40 9.84
N SER A 187 5.42 -26.62 10.48
CA SER A 187 4.86 -27.96 10.71
C SER A 187 4.49 -28.70 9.41
N PHE A 188 4.43 -27.99 8.28
CA PHE A 188 4.13 -28.55 6.96
C PHE A 188 5.38 -28.96 6.16
N GLY A 189 6.52 -29.12 6.83
CA GLY A 189 7.73 -29.67 6.20
C GLY A 189 8.50 -28.67 5.34
N SER A 190 8.33 -27.36 5.55
CA SER A 190 9.17 -26.36 4.91
C SER A 190 10.59 -26.46 5.48
N PRO A 191 11.61 -26.85 4.69
CA PRO A 191 12.89 -27.32 5.23
C PRO A 191 13.79 -26.24 5.84
N LYS A 192 13.45 -24.95 5.76
CA LYS A 192 14.30 -23.85 6.27
C LYS A 192 13.52 -22.63 6.83
N PRO A 193 12.89 -22.70 8.01
CA PRO A 193 11.96 -21.65 8.40
C PRO A 193 12.54 -20.55 9.31
N LEU A 194 13.28 -20.90 10.38
CA LEU A 194 13.47 -19.96 11.50
C LEU A 194 14.63 -18.98 11.33
N THR A 195 15.75 -19.37 10.71
CA THR A 195 16.93 -18.49 10.60
C THR A 195 16.65 -17.25 9.75
N ASN A 196 15.81 -17.37 8.73
CA ASN A 196 15.48 -16.25 7.86
C ASN A 196 14.37 -15.36 8.42
N PHE A 197 13.66 -15.78 9.48
CA PHE A 197 12.59 -14.98 10.08
C PHE A 197 13.17 -13.73 10.73
N GLN A 198 14.20 -13.90 11.56
CA GLN A 198 14.82 -12.80 12.29
C GLN A 198 15.41 -11.75 11.33
N THR A 199 16.12 -12.18 10.29
CA THR A 199 16.64 -11.28 9.25
C THR A 199 15.52 -10.51 8.54
N SER A 200 14.46 -11.19 8.10
CA SER A 200 13.30 -10.53 7.46
C SER A 200 12.58 -9.56 8.39
N TRP A 201 12.49 -9.90 9.67
CA TRP A 201 11.92 -9.04 10.71
C TRP A 201 12.77 -7.76 10.88
N GLU A 202 14.08 -7.91 11.07
CA GLU A 202 15.04 -6.81 11.18
C GLU A 202 15.02 -5.91 9.94
N GLU A 203 15.01 -6.50 8.75
CA GLU A 203 14.87 -5.75 7.50
C GLU A 203 13.55 -4.98 7.43
N THR A 204 12.46 -5.55 7.94
CA THR A 204 11.14 -4.90 7.95
C THR A 204 11.17 -3.66 8.84
N LEU A 205 11.80 -3.76 10.02
CA LEU A 205 11.98 -2.63 10.93
C LEU A 205 12.94 -1.59 10.35
N GLN A 206 14.09 -2.01 9.81
CA GLN A 206 15.09 -1.11 9.23
C GLN A 206 14.54 -0.33 8.03
N LYS A 207 13.74 -0.98 7.19
CA LYS A 207 13.07 -0.35 6.04
C LYS A 207 11.85 0.48 6.46
N MET A 208 11.53 0.57 7.75
CA MET A 208 10.40 1.30 8.31
C MET A 208 9.06 0.92 7.65
N LYS A 209 8.91 -0.34 7.22
CA LYS A 209 7.72 -0.83 6.48
C LYS A 209 6.43 -0.80 7.31
N LEU A 210 6.56 -0.70 8.64
CA LEU A 210 5.45 -0.65 9.58
C LEU A 210 5.05 0.78 9.95
N CYS A 211 5.76 1.78 9.44
CA CYS A 211 5.46 3.18 9.66
C CYS A 211 4.69 3.75 8.47
N SER A 212 3.95 4.82 8.70
CA SER A 212 3.31 5.64 7.65
C SER A 212 3.59 7.10 7.91
N VAL A 213 3.23 7.98 6.97
CA VAL A 213 3.35 9.43 7.19
C VAL A 213 2.63 9.87 8.47
N ASN A 214 3.30 10.69 9.28
CA ASN A 214 2.65 11.48 10.33
C ASN A 214 2.15 12.77 9.69
N ALA A 215 0.94 12.74 9.16
CA ALA A 215 0.39 13.85 8.40
C ALA A 215 0.21 15.12 9.26
N SER A 216 -0.20 14.98 10.52
CA SER A 216 -0.31 16.12 11.45
C SER A 216 1.04 16.84 11.61
N SER A 217 2.11 16.10 11.96
CA SER A 217 3.44 16.70 12.09
C SER A 217 4.04 17.17 10.75
N ALA A 218 3.62 16.60 9.61
CA ALA A 218 4.02 17.10 8.31
C ALA A 218 3.40 18.48 8.02
N LEU A 219 2.09 18.64 8.29
CA LEU A 219 1.35 19.87 8.00
C LEU A 219 1.70 21.02 8.96
N GLU A 220 2.33 20.73 10.10
CA GLU A 220 2.92 21.76 10.96
C GLU A 220 4.16 22.42 10.33
N GLN A 221 4.86 21.73 9.41
CA GLN A 221 6.07 22.25 8.78
C GLN A 221 5.73 23.29 7.72
N GLU A 222 6.46 24.41 7.77
CA GLU A 222 6.24 25.56 6.90
C GLU A 222 6.35 25.23 5.40
N VAL A 223 7.22 24.28 5.05
CA VAL A 223 7.39 23.83 3.66
C VAL A 223 6.10 23.23 3.08
N TRP A 224 5.32 22.52 3.89
CA TRP A 224 4.09 21.89 3.47
C TRP A 224 2.94 22.89 3.41
N LYS A 225 2.84 23.78 4.39
CA LYS A 225 1.86 24.89 4.37
C LYS A 225 2.01 25.72 3.10
N ASN A 226 3.23 26.13 2.77
CA ASN A 226 3.54 26.87 1.54
C ASN A 226 3.17 26.09 0.28
N PHE A 227 3.48 24.79 0.21
CA PHE A 227 3.11 23.94 -0.92
C PHE A 227 1.59 23.92 -1.16
N PHE A 228 0.80 23.74 -0.10
CA PHE A 228 -0.66 23.68 -0.21
C PHE A 228 -1.28 25.06 -0.51
N GLN A 229 -0.81 26.13 0.13
CA GLN A 229 -1.26 27.50 -0.15
C GLN A 229 -1.03 27.90 -1.61
N GLN A 230 0.17 27.67 -2.15
CA GLN A 230 0.47 27.95 -3.55
C GLN A 230 -0.46 27.19 -4.50
N ARG A 231 -0.81 25.96 -4.13
CA ARG A 231 -1.72 25.14 -4.91
C ARG A 231 -3.15 25.68 -4.85
N MET A 232 -3.65 26.08 -3.69
CA MET A 232 -4.97 26.71 -3.55
C MET A 232 -5.07 27.97 -4.44
N SER A 233 -4.12 28.89 -4.34
CA SER A 233 -4.13 30.11 -5.16
C SER A 233 -4.13 29.83 -6.67
N SER A 234 -3.51 28.73 -7.10
CA SER A 234 -3.49 28.32 -8.51
C SER A 234 -4.84 27.79 -9.02
N ILE A 235 -5.68 27.27 -8.13
CA ILE A 235 -7.03 26.77 -8.45
C ILE A 235 -8.00 27.95 -8.50
N ASP A 236 -7.98 28.83 -7.48
CA ASP A 236 -8.86 30.01 -7.39
C ASP A 236 -8.70 30.93 -8.61
N PHE A 237 -7.46 31.10 -9.08
CA PHE A 237 -7.18 31.89 -10.29
C PHE A 237 -7.82 31.28 -11.55
N ARG A 238 -7.84 29.94 -11.67
CA ARG A 238 -8.46 29.26 -12.82
C ARG A 238 -9.97 29.37 -12.79
N GLU A 239 -10.57 29.30 -11.61
CA GLU A 239 -12.02 29.45 -11.43
C GLU A 239 -12.48 30.87 -11.75
N THR A 240 -11.73 31.88 -11.30
CA THR A 240 -12.02 33.29 -11.58
C THR A 240 -12.01 33.56 -13.09
N ASN A 241 -11.00 33.03 -13.80
CA ASN A 241 -10.90 33.21 -15.26
C ASN A 241 -12.01 32.45 -16.01
N ALA A 242 -12.31 31.21 -15.62
CA ALA A 242 -13.38 30.42 -16.25
C ALA A 242 -14.76 31.07 -16.07
N THR A 243 -15.01 31.63 -14.89
CA THR A 243 -16.28 32.34 -14.59
C THR A 243 -16.39 33.63 -15.42
N ALA A 244 -15.30 34.39 -15.55
CA ALA A 244 -15.25 35.60 -16.38
C ALA A 244 -15.48 35.29 -17.87
N GLU A 245 -14.90 34.19 -18.39
CA GLU A 245 -15.13 33.75 -19.76
C GLU A 245 -16.59 33.35 -20.02
N LEU A 246 -17.22 32.62 -19.10
CA LEU A 246 -18.63 32.23 -19.22
C LEU A 246 -19.57 33.44 -19.19
N LEU A 247 -19.29 34.43 -18.33
CA LEU A 247 -20.07 35.66 -18.28
C LEU A 247 -19.97 36.46 -19.58
N ASN A 248 -18.76 36.57 -20.16
CA ASN A 248 -18.55 37.24 -21.45
C ASN A 248 -19.22 36.50 -22.63
N LEU A 249 -19.31 35.17 -22.58
CA LEU A 249 -20.05 34.40 -23.59
C LEU A 249 -21.56 34.62 -23.46
N SER A 250 -22.08 34.70 -22.22
CA SER A 250 -23.50 34.90 -21.99
C SER A 250 -23.99 36.29 -22.40
N SER A 251 -23.18 37.35 -22.21
CA SER A 251 -23.54 38.72 -22.60
C SER A 251 -23.64 38.89 -24.12
N ASN A 252 -22.80 38.19 -24.89
CA ASN A 252 -22.81 38.23 -26.35
C ASN A 252 -24.03 37.52 -26.99
N ILE A 253 -24.65 36.57 -26.30
CA ILE A 253 -25.83 35.84 -26.81
C ILE A 253 -27.10 36.70 -26.70
N THR A 254 -27.20 37.57 -25.71
CA THR A 254 -28.39 38.44 -25.49
C THR A 254 -28.54 39.60 -26.47
N HIS A 255 -27.59 39.79 -27.38
CA HIS A 255 -27.60 40.86 -28.38
C HIS A 255 -27.80 40.38 -29.83
N GLN A 256 -28.23 39.13 -30.02
CA GLN A 256 -28.73 38.59 -31.30
C GLN A 256 -30.23 38.33 -31.21
#